data_AF-A0A819JUQ2-F1
#
_entry.id   AF-A0A819JUQ2-F1
#
_cell.length_a   1.000
_cell.length_b   1.000
_cell.length_c   1.000
_cell.angle_alpha   90.00
_cell.angle_beta   90.00
_cell.angle_gamma   90.00
#
_symmetry.space_group_name_H-M   'P 1'
#
loop_
_entity.id
_entity.type
_entity.pdbx_description
1 polymer ?
#
loop_
_entity_poly.entity_id
_entity_poly.type
_entity_poly.pdbx_seq_one_letter_code
_entity_poly.pdbx_strand_id
1 'polypeptide(L)' 'TLYEHKFPVPKPIDLNRHCVVMELIDGYPLCNIKDIDKPGKIYDELMSIIVRLASYGLIHS' A
#
# COMPACT_ATOMS: atom_id res chain seq x y z
N THR A 1 -13.28 1.02 4.52
CA THR A 1 -12.21 1.35 3.54
C THR A 1 -11.00 0.45 3.78
N LEU A 2 -10.02 0.36 2.85
CA LEU A 2 -8.78 -0.41 3.07
C LEU A 2 -8.05 0.02 4.37
N TYR A 3 -8.08 1.32 4.69
CA TYR A 3 -7.51 1.87 5.93
C TYR A 3 -8.20 1.32 7.21
N GLU A 4 -9.53 1.24 7.24
CA GLU A 4 -10.28 0.71 8.39
C GLU A 4 -9.98 -0.78 8.64
N HIS A 5 -9.77 -1.54 7.55
CA HIS A 5 -9.32 -2.93 7.62
C HIS A 5 -7.81 -3.08 7.86
N LYS A 6 -7.11 -2.00 8.23
CA LYS A 6 -5.69 -1.98 8.61
C LYS A 6 -4.73 -2.38 7.48
N PHE A 7 -5.09 -2.16 6.23
CA PHE A 7 -4.12 -2.31 5.13
C PHE A 7 -3.11 -1.16 5.18
N PRO A 8 -1.85 -1.38 4.76
CA PRO A 8 -0.82 -0.33 4.72
C PRO A 8 -1.08 0.62 3.55
N VAL A 9 -2.13 1.44 3.67
CA VAL A 9 -2.50 2.48 2.70
C VAL A 9 -2.57 3.83 3.43
N PRO A 10 -2.33 4.96 2.74
CA PRO A 10 -2.43 6.28 3.35
C PRO A 10 -3.80 6.51 3.99
N LYS A 11 -3.83 7.15 5.17
CA LYS A 11 -5.10 7.56 5.79
C LYS A 11 -5.85 8.54 4.88
N PRO A 12 -7.11 8.26 4.50
CA PRO A 12 -7.95 9.25 3.82
C PRO A 12 -8.37 10.34 4.82
N ILE A 13 -8.25 11.62 4.43
CA ILE A 13 -8.57 12.78 5.27
C ILE A 13 -9.82 13.50 4.77
N ASP A 14 -9.90 13.82 3.46
CA ASP A 14 -11.03 14.54 2.87
C ASP A 14 -11.21 14.22 1.37
N LEU A 15 -12.42 14.48 0.84
CA LEU A 15 -12.80 14.33 -0.56
C LEU A 15 -13.64 15.53 -1.01
N ASN A 16 -13.14 16.30 -1.97
CA ASN A 16 -13.87 17.40 -2.59
C ASN A 16 -13.87 17.26 -4.12
N ARG A 17 -15.02 16.89 -4.69
CA ARG A 17 -15.20 16.59 -6.12
C ARG A 17 -14.17 15.54 -6.59
N HIS A 18 -13.10 15.97 -7.27
CA HIS A 18 -12.06 15.12 -7.82
C HIS A 18 -10.76 15.15 -6.99
N CYS A 19 -10.70 15.98 -5.94
CA CYS A 19 -9.54 16.10 -5.07
C CYS A 19 -9.70 15.19 -3.85
N VAL A 20 -8.67 14.39 -3.58
CA VAL A 20 -8.57 13.56 -2.37
C VAL A 20 -7.39 14.07 -1.55
N VAL A 21 -7.63 14.35 -0.27
CA VAL A 21 -6.58 14.66 0.71
C VAL A 21 -6.28 13.39 1.50
N MET A 22 -5.00 13.05 1.61
CA MET A 22 -4.53 11.85 2.30
C MET A 22 -3.25 12.12 3.09
N GLU A 23 -2.92 11.20 3.99
CA GLU A 23 -1.65 11.18 4.72
C GLU A 23 -0.45 11.25 3.78
N LEU A 24 0.53 12.10 4.13
CA LEU A 24 1.80 12.16 3.43
C LEU A 24 2.69 11.02 3.91
N ILE A 25 3.01 10.09 3.00
CA ILE A 25 3.99 9.03 3.25
C ILE A 25 5.36 9.51 2.75
N ASP A 26 6.31 9.64 3.67
CA ASP A 26 7.70 9.95 3.33
C ASP A 26 8.41 8.67 2.86
N GLY A 27 8.57 8.53 1.55
CA GLY A 27 9.15 7.35 0.95
C GLY A 27 9.33 7.49 -0.56
N TYR A 28 9.91 6.46 -1.17
CA TYR A 28 10.22 6.43 -2.60
C TYR A 28 9.50 5.26 -3.29
N PRO A 29 9.13 5.42 -4.57
CA PRO A 29 8.66 4.29 -5.38
C PRO A 29 9.72 3.18 -5.44
N LEU A 30 9.28 1.92 -5.40
CA LEU A 30 10.18 0.77 -5.40
C LEU A 30 11.10 0.72 -6.64
N CYS A 31 10.63 1.21 -7.79
CA CYS A 31 11.42 1.29 -9.02
C CYS A 31 12.60 2.27 -8.95
N ASN A 32 12.61 3.18 -7.96
CA ASN A 32 13.70 4.12 -7.72
C ASN A 32 14.74 3.58 -6.73
N ILE A 33 14.54 2.38 -6.19
CA ILE A 33 15.45 1.75 -5.23
C ILE A 33 16.50 0.93 -5.99
N LYS A 34 17.78 1.23 -5.77
CA LYS A 34 18.91 0.55 -6.42
C LYS A 34 19.31 -0.75 -5.71
N ASP A 35 19.33 -0.71 -4.39
CA ASP A 35 19.79 -1.82 -3.54
C ASP A 35 18.81 -2.01 -2.37
N ILE A 36 18.51 -3.28 -2.06
CA ILE A 36 17.65 -3.68 -0.95
C ILE A 36 18.43 -4.63 -0.06
N ASP A 37 18.58 -4.29 1.22
CA ASP A 37 19.33 -5.08 2.20
C ASP A 37 18.76 -6.50 2.38
N LYS A 38 17.42 -6.62 2.49
CA LYS A 38 16.72 -7.88 2.76
C LYS A 38 15.60 -8.15 1.75
N PRO A 39 15.92 -8.53 0.50
CA PRO A 39 14.93 -8.66 -0.56
C PRO A 39 13.87 -9.74 -0.26
N GLY A 40 14.26 -10.87 0.36
CA GLY A 40 13.31 -11.94 0.71
C GLY A 40 12.23 -11.48 1.70
N LYS A 41 12.60 -10.66 2.68
CA LYS A 41 11.65 -10.12 3.66
C LYS A 41 10.61 -9.21 3.00
N ILE A 42 11.06 -8.32 2.11
CA ILE A 42 10.17 -7.41 1.37
C ILE A 42 9.24 -8.20 0.44
N TYR A 43 9.76 -9.22 -0.23
CA TYR A 43 8.95 -10.11 -1.06
C TYR A 43 7.83 -10.78 -0.25
N ASP A 44 8.15 -11.37 0.89
CA ASP A 44 7.17 -12.03 1.76
C ASP A 44 6.08 -11.05 2.25
N GLU A 45 6.48 -9.83 2.63
CA GLU A 45 5.54 -8.77 3.04
C GLU A 45 4.60 -8.37 1.88
N LEU A 46 5.13 -8.17 0.68
CA LEU A 46 4.33 -7.80 -0.50
C LEU A 46 3.36 -8.92 -0.90
N MET A 47 3.82 -10.18 -0.91
CA MET A 47 2.96 -11.33 -1.22
C MET A 47 1.87 -11.52 -0.17
N SER A 48 2.18 -11.29 1.11
CA SER A 48 1.19 -11.32 2.20
C SER A 48 0.06 -10.29 1.96
N ILE A 49 0.41 -9.08 1.49
CA ILE A 49 -0.60 -8.05 1.15
C ILE A 49 -1.49 -8.53 0.01
N ILE A 50 -0.93 -9.13 -1.05
CA ILE A 50 -1.71 -9.62 -2.19
C ILE A 50 -2.68 -10.72 -1.76
N VAL A 51 -2.21 -11.72 -1.01
CA VAL A 51 -3.07 -12.80 -0.48
C VAL A 51 -4.18 -12.23 0.39
N ARG A 52 -3.85 -11.25 1.24
CA ARG A 52 -4.83 -10.59 2.10
C ARG A 52 -5.82 -9.74 1.30
N LEU A 53 -5.43 -9.08 0.22
CA LEU A 53 -6.40 -8.41 -0.66
C LEU A 53 -7.37 -9.42 -1.28
N ALA A 54 -6.85 -10.55 -1.76
CA ALA A 54 -7.64 -11.63 -2.34
C ALA A 54 -8.62 -12.24 -1.32
N SER A 55 -8.24 -12.34 -0.04
CA SER A 55 -9.15 -12.83 1.02
C SER A 55 -10.34 -11.90 1.29
N TYR A 56 -10.25 -10.63 0.89
CA TYR A 56 -11.36 -9.67 0.90
C TYR A 56 -12.08 -9.57 -0.46
N GLY A 57 -11.76 -10.46 -1.41
CA GLY A 57 -12.34 -10.46 -2.76
C GLY A 57 -11.80 -9.36 -3.67
N LEU A 58 -10.66 -8.75 -3.34
CA LEU A 58 -10.06 -7.65 -4.08
C LEU A 58 -8.81 -8.13 -4.84
N ILE A 59 -8.65 -7.62 -6.06
CA ILE A 59 -7.44 -7.80 -6.88
C ILE A 59 -6.98 -6.40 -7.29
N HIS A 60 -5.70 -6.09 -7.07
CA HIS A 60 -5.07 -4.88 -7.58
C HIS A 60 -4.26 -5.25 -8.83
N SER A 61 -4.66 -4.70 -9.97
CA SER A 61 -4.10 -4.99 -11.30
C SER A 61 -2.79 -4.26 -11.56
#